data_AF-A0A7C5SZC8-F1
#
_entry.id   AF-A0A7C5SZC8-F1
#
_cell.length_a   1.000
_cell.length_b   1.000
_cell.length_c   1.000
_cell.angle_alpha   90.00
_cell.angle_beta   90.00
_cell.angle_gamma   90.00
#
_symmetry.space_group_name_H-M   'P 1'
#
loop_
_entity.id
_entity.type
_entity.pdbx_description
1 polymer ?
#
loop_
_entity_poly.entity_id
_entity_poly.type
_entity_poly.pdbx_seq_one_letter_code
_entity_poly.pdbx_strand_id
1 'polypeptide(L)' 'MMLKGKRVAILVADMYQELEFWYPYLRLLEEGAEVV' A
#
# COMPACT_ATOMS: atom_id res chain seq x y z
N MET A 1 10.00 10.25 3.24
CA MET A 1 10.26 8.88 3.73
C MET A 1 9.92 8.75 5.22
N MET A 2 8.70 9.13 5.57
CA MET A 2 8.18 9.04 6.94
C MET A 2 7.86 7.59 7.34
N LEU A 3 7.66 6.70 6.36
CA LEU A 3 7.26 5.31 6.55
C LEU A 3 8.41 4.29 6.41
N LYS A 4 9.66 4.77 6.29
CA LYS A 4 10.84 3.90 6.12
C LYS A 4 10.93 2.86 7.25
N GLY A 5 10.98 1.57 6.87
CA GLY A 5 11.07 0.44 7.80
C GLY A 5 9.78 0.13 8.56
N LYS A 6 8.64 0.73 8.16
CA LYS A 6 7.31 0.34 8.63
C LYS A 6 6.74 -0.71 7.70
N ARG A 7 6.09 -1.72 8.28
CA ARG A 7 5.38 -2.77 7.54
C ARG A 7 3.89 -2.49 7.54
N VAL A 8 3.26 -2.53 6.37
CA VAL A 8 1.85 -2.17 6.16
C VAL A 8 1.17 -3.28 5.37
N ALA A 9 -0.02 -3.70 5.80
CA ALA A 9 -0.84 -4.66 5.07
C ALA A 9 -2.00 -3.93 4.38
N ILE A 10 -2.30 -4.30 3.13
CA ILE A 10 -3.49 -3.82 2.40
C ILE A 10 -4.48 -4.97 2.27
N LEU A 11 -5.58 -4.89 3.01
CA LEU A 11 -6.65 -5.87 2.95
C LEU A 11 -7.63 -5.48 1.84
N VAL A 12 -7.82 -6.37 0.87
CA VAL A 12 -8.82 -6.23 -0.19
C VAL A 12 -9.80 -7.39 -0.13
N ALA A 13 -10.98 -7.19 -0.68
CA ALA A 13 -12.01 -8.21 -0.82
C ALA A 13 -12.29 -8.50 -2.29
N ASP A 14 -13.06 -9.56 -2.55
CA ASP A 14 -13.52 -9.84 -3.91
C ASP A 14 -14.26 -8.64 -4.51
N MET A 15 -14.12 -8.46 -5.82
CA MET A 15 -14.72 -7.34 -6.56
C MET A 15 -14.24 -5.94 -6.12
N TYR A 16 -13.02 -5.84 -5.57
CA TYR A 16 -12.41 -4.53 -5.30
C TYR A 16 -12.12 -3.74 -6.59
N GLN A 17 -12.04 -2.42 -6.47
CA GLN A 17 -11.68 -1.53 -7.57
C GLN A 17 -10.14 -1.45 -7.68
N GLU A 18 -9.58 -1.78 -8.84
CA GLU A 18 -8.13 -1.80 -9.09
C GLU A 18 -7.35 -0.55 -8.59
N LEU A 19 -7.85 0.65 -8.85
CA LEU A 19 -7.24 1.91 -8.43
C LEU A 19 -7.26 2.12 -6.91
N GLU A 20 -8.26 1.57 -6.21
CA GLU A 20 -8.31 1.63 -4.75
C GLU A 20 -7.17 0.84 -4.11
N PHE A 21 -6.63 -0.17 -4.81
CA PHE A 21 -5.44 -0.89 -4.38
C PHE A 21 -4.15 -0.21 -4.86
N TRP A 22 -4.05 0.10 -6.15
CA TRP A 22 -2.79 0.55 -6.75
C TRP A 22 -2.36 1.92 -6.26
N TYR A 23 -3.30 2.84 -6.06
CA TYR A 23 -2.97 4.19 -5.58
C TYR A 23 -2.29 4.16 -4.19
N PRO A 24 -2.90 3.56 -3.14
CA PRO A 24 -2.23 3.49 -1.83
C PRO A 24 -0.98 2.60 -1.86
N TYR A 25 -0.98 1.49 -2.61
CA TYR A 25 0.21 0.63 -2.73
C TYR A 25 1.43 1.42 -3.21
N LEU A 26 1.30 2.17 -4.31
CA LEU A 26 2.42 2.94 -4.87
C LEU A 26 2.86 4.09 -3.96
N ARG A 27 1.93 4.82 -3.34
CA ARG A 27 2.25 5.91 -2.40
C ARG A 27 2.97 5.40 -1.14
N LEU A 28 2.58 4.23 -0.64
CA LEU A 28 3.22 3.59 0.51
C LEU A 28 4.67 3.19 0.20
N LEU A 29 4.91 2.63 -1.00
CA LEU A 29 6.27 2.32 -1.46
C LEU A 29 7.13 3.57 -1.62
N GLU A 30 6.60 4.64 -2.21
CA GLU A 30 7.30 5.92 -2.36
C GLU A 30 7.76 6.51 -1.01
N GLU A 31 6.97 6.34 0.04
CA GLU A 31 7.32 6.76 1.40
C GLU A 31 8.25 5.80 2.16
N GLY A 32 8.60 4.65 1.56
CA GLY A 32 9.54 3.67 2.08
C GLY A 32 8.92 2.59 2.97
N ALA A 33 7.61 2.40 2.92
CA ALA A 33 6.96 1.30 3.63
C ALA A 33 7.23 -0.05 2.95
N GLU A 34 7.30 -1.11 3.74
CA GLU A 34 7.26 -2.49 3.28
C GLU A 34 5.80 -2.94 3.23
N VAL A 35 5.25 -3.10 2.02
CA VAL A 35 3.83 -3.48 1.83
C VAL A 35 3.71 -4.99 1.65
N VAL A 36 2.76 -5.63 2.36
CA VAL A 36 2.51 -7.08 2.35
C VAL A 36 1.05 -7.45 2.22
#